data_AF-A0A3P1SXP7-F1
#
_entry.id   AF-A0A3P1SXP7-F1
#
_cell.length_a   1.000
_cell.length_b   1.000
_cell.length_c   1.000
_cell.angle_alpha   90.00
_cell.angle_beta   90.00
_cell.angle_gamma   90.00
#
_symmetry.space_group_name_H-M   'P 1'
#
loop_
_entity.id
_entity.type
_entity.pdbx_description
1 polymer ?
#
loop_
_entity_poly.entity_id
_entity_poly.type
_entity_poly.pdbx_seq_one_letter_code
_entity_poly.pdbx_strand_id
1 'polypeptide(L)'
;MGGVGSGYWYRVPRRIYIEDTLQLDIRDLKRQGVLNGNGSGMLSWPVKQLSAEYSIGSAEVVLKAPWLVGKQGQHIFLSPSDCNFGGQRQWFECGACFRRVASLCCLNGLFRCRHCYCLPYRTQGMTKEARQFVKLNKLEQLIFDRYDNGFRCKKYGMHWKTYMKLMTQYVNMGGAQ
;
A
#
# COMPACT_ATOMS: atom_id res chain seq x y z
N MET A 1 34.15 21.09 -14.60
CA MET A 1 33.62 20.28 -15.73
C MET A 1 33.76 18.80 -15.37
N GLY A 2 32.74 18.23 -14.72
CA GLY A 2 32.62 16.80 -14.43
C GLY A 2 31.13 16.44 -14.49
N GLY A 3 30.74 15.69 -15.50
CA GLY A 3 29.35 15.53 -15.93
C GLY A 3 28.50 14.60 -15.04
N VAL A 4 27.22 14.96 -14.93
CA VAL A 4 26.16 14.11 -14.38
C VAL A 4 26.02 12.85 -15.25
N GLY A 5 26.21 11.67 -14.67
CA GLY A 5 25.98 10.38 -15.35
C GLY A 5 27.08 9.33 -15.21
N SER A 6 28.20 9.63 -14.55
CA SER A 6 29.31 8.69 -14.39
C SER A 6 29.21 7.90 -13.08
N GLY A 7 28.32 6.90 -13.02
CA GLY A 7 28.37 5.97 -11.89
C GLY A 7 27.27 4.91 -11.83
N TYR A 8 27.62 3.67 -12.19
CA TYR A 8 27.24 2.45 -11.46
C TYR A 8 25.76 2.01 -11.36
N TRP A 9 24.81 2.60 -12.07
CA TRP A 9 23.39 2.21 -11.96
C TRP A 9 23.00 0.89 -12.65
N TYR A 10 23.87 0.33 -13.50
CA TYR A 10 23.54 -0.84 -14.34
C TYR A 10 23.78 -2.20 -13.66
N ARG A 11 24.51 -2.24 -12.53
CA ARG A 11 24.95 -3.50 -11.88
C ARG A 11 24.25 -3.84 -10.56
N VAL A 12 23.43 -2.93 -10.03
CA VAL A 12 22.68 -3.18 -8.80
C VAL A 12 21.24 -3.51 -9.20
N PRO A 13 20.70 -4.69 -8.87
CA PRO A 13 19.30 -4.99 -9.12
C PRO A 13 18.45 -3.90 -8.46
N ARG A 14 17.51 -3.34 -9.23
CA ARG A 14 16.59 -2.29 -8.77
C ARG A 14 15.92 -2.78 -7.48
N ARG A 15 16.11 -2.02 -6.39
CA ARG A 15 15.49 -2.33 -5.10
C ARG A 15 13.96 -2.34 -5.25
N ILE A 16 13.35 -3.48 -4.93
CA ILE A 16 11.89 -3.65 -4.96
C ILE A 16 11.32 -3.11 -3.65
N TYR A 17 10.31 -2.27 -3.73
CA TYR A 17 9.59 -1.74 -2.58
C TYR A 17 8.26 -2.45 -2.39
N ILE A 18 7.70 -2.40 -1.18
CA ILE A 18 6.40 -3.00 -0.89
C ILE A 18 5.31 -2.46 -1.84
N GLU A 19 5.34 -1.16 -2.16
CA GLU A 19 4.40 -0.50 -3.06
C GLU A 19 4.53 -0.94 -4.54
N ASP A 20 5.65 -1.59 -4.92
CA ASP A 20 5.82 -2.15 -6.26
C ASP A 20 5.18 -3.54 -6.40
N THR A 21 4.87 -4.22 -5.30
CA THR A 21 4.31 -5.58 -5.29
C THR A 21 2.78 -5.59 -5.40
N LEU A 22 2.22 -6.71 -5.85
CA LEU A 22 0.78 -6.95 -5.73
C LEU A 22 0.49 -7.32 -4.27
N GLN A 23 -0.41 -6.59 -3.62
CA GLN A 23 -0.69 -6.73 -2.20
C GLN A 23 -2.09 -7.28 -1.95
N LEU A 24 -2.19 -8.25 -1.05
CA LEU A 24 -3.46 -8.71 -0.49
C LEU A 24 -3.62 -8.08 0.89
N ASP A 25 -4.61 -7.21 1.08
CA ASP A 25 -4.86 -6.52 2.35
C ASP A 25 -6.18 -6.99 2.97
N ILE A 26 -6.14 -7.42 4.24
CA ILE A 26 -7.31 -7.96 4.93
C ILE A 26 -8.38 -6.89 5.17
N ARG A 27 -7.98 -5.62 5.24
CA ARG A 27 -8.91 -4.49 5.39
C ARG A 27 -9.69 -4.26 4.11
N ASP A 28 -9.09 -4.53 2.95
CA ASP A 28 -9.76 -4.42 1.66
C ASP A 28 -10.78 -5.55 1.51
N LEU A 29 -10.39 -6.77 1.89
CA LEU A 29 -11.31 -7.91 1.96
C LEU A 29 -12.50 -7.63 2.90
N LYS A 30 -12.24 -7.07 4.09
CA LYS A 30 -13.30 -6.68 5.02
C LYS A 30 -14.24 -5.64 4.42
N ARG A 31 -13.70 -4.61 3.75
CA ARG A 31 -14.50 -3.55 3.11
C ARG A 31 -15.36 -4.07 1.97
N GLN A 32 -14.90 -5.07 1.25
CA GLN A 32 -15.64 -5.74 0.18
C GLN A 32 -16.64 -6.78 0.70
N GLY A 33 -16.74 -6.99 2.02
CA GLY A 33 -17.65 -7.96 2.63
C GLY A 33 -17.19 -9.42 2.48
N VAL A 34 -15.97 -9.66 1.98
CA VAL A 34 -15.43 -11.00 1.73
C VAL A 34 -15.31 -11.82 3.01
N LEU A 35 -15.05 -11.17 4.15
CA LEU A 35 -14.84 -11.83 5.44
C LEU A 35 -16.13 -12.14 6.23
N ASN A 36 -17.31 -11.86 5.66
CA ASN A 36 -18.59 -11.94 6.39
C ASN A 36 -19.24 -13.33 6.35
N GLY A 37 -18.56 -14.35 5.83
CA GLY A 37 -19.05 -15.73 5.76
C GLY A 37 -18.19 -16.60 4.87
N ASN A 38 -18.64 -17.83 4.63
CA ASN A 38 -18.04 -18.71 3.63
C ASN A 38 -18.52 -18.30 2.24
N GLY A 39 -17.63 -18.33 1.26
CA GLY A 39 -17.97 -17.94 -0.09
C GLY A 39 -16.80 -18.02 -1.05
N SER A 40 -17.07 -17.73 -2.32
CA SER A 40 -16.04 -17.58 -3.33
C SER A 40 -16.32 -16.33 -4.17
N GLY A 41 -15.29 -15.86 -4.84
CA GLY A 41 -15.42 -14.72 -5.74
C GLY A 41 -14.11 -14.42 -6.43
N MET A 42 -14.02 -13.23 -7.02
CA MET A 42 -12.82 -12.79 -7.72
C MET A 42 -12.25 -11.53 -7.08
N LEU A 43 -10.95 -11.57 -6.78
CA LEU A 43 -10.17 -10.39 -6.43
C LEU A 43 -9.50 -9.87 -7.69
N SER A 44 -9.52 -8.55 -7.87
CA SER A 44 -8.87 -7.88 -8.98
C SER A 44 -7.90 -6.82 -8.47
N TRP A 45 -6.76 -6.72 -9.16
CA TRP A 45 -5.74 -5.70 -8.95
C TRP A 45 -5.59 -4.90 -10.24
N PRO A 46 -6.42 -3.86 -10.47
CA PRO A 46 -6.49 -3.16 -11.75
C PRO A 46 -5.15 -2.57 -12.19
N VAL A 47 -4.37 -2.01 -11.25
CA VAL A 47 -3.06 -1.41 -11.51
C VAL A 47 -2.05 -2.44 -12.02
N LYS A 48 -2.17 -3.70 -11.60
CA LYS A 48 -1.30 -4.80 -12.02
C LYS A 48 -1.92 -5.64 -13.14
N GLN A 49 -3.17 -5.35 -13.53
CA GLN A 49 -3.97 -6.11 -14.50
C GLN A 49 -4.02 -7.62 -14.20
N LEU A 50 -4.12 -7.97 -12.91
CA LEU A 50 -4.19 -9.36 -12.45
C LEU A 50 -5.48 -9.58 -11.67
N SER A 51 -6.00 -10.79 -11.77
CA SER A 51 -7.10 -11.28 -10.95
C SER A 51 -6.79 -12.66 -10.39
N ALA A 52 -7.42 -12.98 -9.27
CA ALA A 52 -7.38 -14.31 -8.66
C ALA A 52 -8.77 -14.65 -8.14
N GLU A 53 -9.16 -15.91 -8.32
CA GLU A 53 -10.30 -16.47 -7.62
C GLU A 53 -9.92 -16.67 -6.15
N TYR A 54 -10.83 -16.34 -5.25
CA TYR A 54 -10.69 -16.65 -3.83
C TYR A 54 -11.81 -17.59 -3.40
N SER A 55 -11.49 -18.47 -2.46
CA SER A 55 -12.46 -19.23 -1.68
C SER A 55 -12.16 -18.99 -0.21
N ILE A 56 -13.15 -18.55 0.55
CA ILE A 56 -13.00 -18.29 1.98
C ILE A 56 -13.70 -19.36 2.80
N GLY A 57 -12.93 -19.95 3.72
CA GLY A 57 -13.43 -20.78 4.79
C GLY A 57 -13.45 -20.02 6.12
N SER A 58 -13.77 -20.72 7.21
CA SER A 58 -13.88 -20.10 8.53
C SER A 58 -12.56 -19.54 9.08
N ALA A 59 -11.42 -20.10 8.69
CA ALA A 59 -10.09 -19.73 9.18
C ALA A 59 -9.02 -19.61 8.08
N GLU A 60 -9.41 -19.68 6.81
CA GLU A 60 -8.46 -19.59 5.69
C GLU A 60 -9.08 -18.92 4.46
N VAL A 61 -8.20 -18.34 3.65
CA VAL A 61 -8.49 -17.85 2.31
C VAL A 61 -7.60 -18.62 1.35
N VAL A 62 -8.20 -19.31 0.39
CA VAL A 62 -7.48 -19.99 -0.69
C VAL A 62 -7.53 -19.12 -1.93
N LEU A 63 -6.38 -18.76 -2.47
CA LEU A 63 -6.25 -17.99 -3.71
C LEU A 63 -5.84 -18.90 -4.86
N LYS A 64 -6.57 -18.83 -5.98
CA LYS A 64 -6.29 -19.58 -7.20
C LYS A 64 -6.17 -18.64 -8.38
N ALA A 65 -5.05 -18.72 -9.08
CA ALA A 65 -4.84 -18.04 -10.34
C ALA A 65 -3.72 -18.75 -11.14
N PRO A 66 -3.72 -18.67 -12.48
CA PRO A 66 -2.68 -19.32 -13.30
C PRO A 66 -1.25 -18.82 -13.02
N TRP A 67 -1.13 -17.59 -12.54
CA TRP A 67 0.15 -16.94 -12.22
C TRP A 67 0.63 -17.19 -10.79
N LEU A 68 -0.18 -17.88 -9.96
CA LEU A 68 0.23 -18.29 -8.62
C LEU A 68 1.03 -19.59 -8.68
N VAL A 69 1.92 -19.73 -7.70
CA VAL A 69 2.69 -20.96 -7.50
C VAL A 69 1.78 -22.04 -6.92
N GLY A 70 1.74 -23.20 -7.60
CA GLY A 70 1.02 -24.38 -7.14
C GLY A 70 -0.36 -24.52 -7.78
N LYS A 71 -0.66 -25.72 -8.31
CA LYS A 71 -1.91 -26.02 -9.02
C LYS A 71 -3.16 -25.96 -8.12
N GLN A 72 -2.98 -26.18 -6.82
CA GLN A 72 -4.09 -26.19 -5.85
C GLN A 72 -4.46 -24.77 -5.36
N GLY A 73 -3.69 -23.76 -5.74
CA GLY A 73 -3.78 -22.42 -5.17
C GLY A 73 -2.97 -22.29 -3.88
N GLN A 74 -2.89 -21.05 -3.40
CA GLN A 74 -2.19 -20.72 -2.17
C GLN A 74 -3.17 -20.59 -1.00
N HIS A 75 -2.92 -21.34 0.06
CA HIS A 75 -3.64 -21.23 1.33
C HIS A 75 -3.05 -20.10 2.18
N ILE A 76 -3.92 -19.24 2.70
CA ILE A 76 -3.58 -18.12 3.56
C ILE A 76 -4.47 -18.20 4.80
N PHE A 77 -3.87 -18.51 5.96
CA PHE A 77 -4.60 -18.64 7.21
C PHE A 77 -5.00 -17.27 7.78
N LEU A 78 -6.13 -17.26 8.48
CA LEU A 78 -6.67 -16.11 9.19
C LEU A 78 -6.53 -16.33 10.70
N SER A 79 -6.16 -15.26 11.41
CA SER A 79 -6.02 -15.28 12.86
C SER A 79 -6.76 -14.08 13.47
N PRO A 80 -7.79 -14.30 14.29
CA PRO A 80 -8.48 -13.22 14.99
C PRO A 80 -7.68 -12.70 16.19
N SER A 81 -7.90 -11.44 16.54
CA SER A 81 -7.50 -10.86 17.81
C SER A 81 -8.63 -9.99 18.36
N ASP A 82 -8.87 -10.03 19.66
CA ASP A 82 -9.88 -9.19 20.30
C ASP A 82 -9.46 -7.72 20.29
N CYS A 83 -10.44 -6.83 20.18
CA CYS A 83 -10.25 -5.38 20.20
C CYS A 83 -10.63 -4.82 21.58
N ASN A 84 -9.83 -3.86 22.07
CA ASN A 84 -10.06 -3.21 23.37
C ASN A 84 -11.44 -2.55 23.53
N PHE A 85 -12.06 -2.11 22.42
CA PHE A 85 -13.37 -1.46 22.40
C PHE A 85 -14.49 -2.38 21.90
N GLY A 86 -14.27 -3.69 21.93
CA GLY A 86 -15.21 -4.70 21.44
C GLY A 86 -15.01 -5.10 19.99
N GLY A 87 -15.49 -6.30 19.66
CA GLY A 87 -15.34 -6.92 18.35
C GLY A 87 -13.98 -7.59 18.13
N GLN A 88 -13.82 -8.19 16.95
CA GLN A 88 -12.61 -8.92 16.56
C GLN A 88 -11.97 -8.31 15.31
N ARG A 89 -10.64 -8.29 15.32
CA ARG A 89 -9.82 -7.92 14.17
C ARG A 89 -9.19 -9.17 13.58
N GLN A 90 -9.51 -9.45 12.32
CA GLN A 90 -8.88 -10.50 11.54
C GLN A 90 -7.50 -10.06 11.05
N TRP A 91 -6.56 -10.99 11.03
CA TRP A 91 -5.21 -10.86 10.49
C TRP A 91 -4.91 -11.99 9.54
N PHE A 92 -4.05 -11.77 8.55
CA PHE A 92 -3.42 -12.89 7.84
C PHE A 92 -2.30 -13.45 8.70
N GLU A 93 -2.12 -14.76 8.64
CA GLU A 93 -0.92 -15.42 9.13
C GLU A 93 0.02 -15.72 7.96
N CYS A 94 1.26 -15.27 8.06
CA CYS A 94 2.23 -15.53 7.01
C CYS A 94 2.66 -17.00 7.02
N GLY A 95 2.38 -17.76 5.95
CA GLY A 95 2.76 -19.18 5.82
C GLY A 95 4.26 -19.51 5.77
N ALA A 96 5.15 -18.56 6.13
CA ALA A 96 6.59 -18.79 6.23
C ALA A 96 7.17 -18.41 7.59
N CYS A 97 6.68 -17.33 8.22
CA CYS A 97 7.17 -16.88 9.53
C CYS A 97 6.08 -16.82 10.60
N PHE A 98 4.85 -17.24 10.27
CA PHE A 98 3.67 -17.32 11.14
C PHE A 98 3.30 -16.01 11.85
N ARG A 99 3.82 -14.87 11.36
CA ARG A 99 3.48 -13.56 11.89
C ARG A 99 2.09 -13.16 11.44
N ARG A 100 1.32 -12.59 12.37
CA ARG A 100 0.07 -11.88 12.07
C ARG A 100 0.37 -10.56 11.35
N VAL A 101 -0.17 -10.39 10.15
CA VAL A 101 0.04 -9.22 9.31
C VAL A 101 -1.26 -8.77 8.65
N ALA A 102 -1.40 -7.46 8.43
CA ALA A 102 -2.58 -6.92 7.75
C ALA A 102 -2.50 -7.09 6.22
N SER A 103 -1.29 -7.22 5.67
CA SER A 103 -1.06 -7.30 4.24
C SER A 103 0.04 -8.30 3.90
N LEU A 104 -0.18 -9.06 2.83
CA LEU A 104 0.78 -9.95 2.20
C LEU A 104 1.16 -9.38 0.84
N CYS A 105 2.42 -9.56 0.46
CA CYS A 105 2.98 -9.12 -0.80
C CYS A 105 3.19 -10.34 -1.69
N CYS A 106 2.85 -10.24 -2.97
CA CYS A 106 3.13 -11.26 -3.95
C CYS A 106 4.47 -10.98 -4.65
N LEU A 107 5.38 -11.95 -4.59
CA LEU A 107 6.59 -12.01 -5.41
C LEU A 107 6.72 -13.40 -6.01
N ASN A 108 7.00 -13.46 -7.31
CA ASN A 108 7.14 -14.71 -8.06
C ASN A 108 5.95 -15.67 -7.87
N GLY A 109 4.72 -15.14 -7.86
CA GLY A 109 3.49 -15.92 -7.74
C GLY A 109 3.21 -16.47 -6.33
N LEU A 110 3.89 -15.98 -5.29
CA LEU A 110 3.67 -16.41 -3.91
C LEU A 110 3.44 -15.20 -2.99
N PHE A 111 2.39 -15.26 -2.17
CA PHE A 111 2.09 -14.26 -1.15
C PHE A 111 2.83 -14.56 0.16
N ARG A 112 3.67 -13.63 0.63
CA ARG A 112 4.27 -13.66 1.98
C ARG A 112 4.34 -12.27 2.57
N CYS A 113 4.61 -12.18 3.87
CA CYS A 113 4.71 -10.88 4.51
C CYS A 113 5.95 -10.11 4.04
N ARG A 114 5.90 -8.78 4.17
CA ARG A 114 7.03 -7.89 3.84
C ARG A 114 8.34 -8.25 4.55
N HIS A 115 8.26 -8.87 5.73
CA HIS A 115 9.45 -9.25 6.50
C HIS A 115 10.17 -10.44 5.88
N CYS A 116 9.45 -11.45 5.40
CA CYS A 116 10.03 -12.59 4.70
C CYS A 116 10.72 -12.18 3.39
N TYR A 117 10.16 -11.17 2.71
CA TYR A 117 10.74 -10.64 1.48
C TYR A 117 11.70 -9.47 1.69
N CYS A 118 12.00 -9.10 2.95
CA CYS A 118 12.85 -7.96 3.28
C CYS A 118 12.46 -6.67 2.52
N LEU A 119 11.15 -6.46 2.30
CA LEU A 119 10.64 -5.35 1.50
C LEU A 119 10.59 -4.06 2.32
N PRO A 120 11.38 -3.04 1.97
CA PRO A 120 11.27 -1.72 2.57
C PRO A 120 10.08 -0.95 1.99
N TYR A 121 9.64 0.07 2.71
CA TYR A 121 8.78 1.11 2.14
C TYR A 121 9.59 1.99 1.20
N ARG A 122 8.96 2.48 0.12
CA ARG A 122 9.63 3.40 -0.82
C ARG A 122 10.25 4.60 -0.11
N THR A 123 9.55 5.14 0.88
CA THR A 123 10.00 6.28 1.68
C THR A 123 11.31 6.04 2.43
N GLN A 124 11.68 4.78 2.73
CA GLN A 124 12.94 4.44 3.38
C GLN A 124 14.14 4.50 2.42
N GLY A 125 13.90 4.35 1.11
CA GLY A 125 14.92 4.48 0.07
C GLY A 125 15.03 5.88 -0.53
N MET A 126 14.21 6.84 -0.09
CA MET A 126 14.20 8.21 -0.60
C MET A 126 15.19 9.11 0.14
N THR A 127 15.83 10.03 -0.60
CA THR A 127 16.63 11.11 0.00
C THR A 127 15.75 12.05 0.84
N LYS A 128 16.37 12.94 1.62
CA LYS A 128 15.64 13.91 2.44
C LYS A 128 14.84 14.88 1.55
N GLU A 129 15.44 15.31 0.46
CA GLU A 129 14.88 16.23 -0.53
C GLU A 129 13.69 15.57 -1.23
N ALA A 130 13.85 14.33 -1.72
CA ALA A 130 12.76 13.59 -2.34
C ALA A 130 11.57 13.38 -1.38
N ARG A 131 11.84 13.13 -0.08
CA ARG A 131 10.78 13.04 0.93
C ARG A 131 10.08 14.38 1.18
N GLN A 132 10.80 15.50 1.12
CA GLN A 132 10.22 16.83 1.21
C GLN A 132 9.29 17.11 0.02
N PHE A 133 9.73 16.81 -1.20
CA PHE A 133 8.87 16.93 -2.39
C PHE A 133 7.59 16.09 -2.29
N VAL A 134 7.69 14.83 -1.85
CA VAL A 134 6.50 13.98 -1.64
C VAL A 134 5.56 14.58 -0.59
N LYS A 135 6.09 15.17 0.50
CA LYS A 135 5.28 15.84 1.52
C LYS A 135 4.60 17.10 0.96
N LEU A 136 5.33 17.92 0.20
CA LEU A 136 4.79 19.10 -0.47
C LEU A 136 3.65 18.72 -1.40
N ASN A 137 3.85 17.73 -2.28
CA ASN A 137 2.80 17.27 -3.20
C ASN A 137 1.56 16.74 -2.45
N LYS A 138 1.75 16.03 -1.33
CA LYS A 138 0.64 15.60 -0.48
C LYS A 138 -0.12 16.77 0.13
N LEU A 139 0.60 17.80 0.58
CA LEU A 139 -0.05 19.02 1.09
C LEU A 139 -0.79 19.76 -0.03
N GLU A 140 -0.20 19.91 -1.21
CA GLU A 140 -0.89 20.50 -2.35
C GLU A 140 -2.19 19.77 -2.65
N GLN A 141 -2.14 18.43 -2.72
CA GLN A 141 -3.32 17.60 -2.94
C GLN A 141 -4.35 17.67 -1.81
N LEU A 142 -3.98 18.08 -0.60
CA LEU A 142 -4.91 18.28 0.51
C LEU A 142 -5.52 19.67 0.49
N ILE A 143 -4.72 20.69 0.15
CA ILE A 143 -5.10 22.11 0.20
C ILE A 143 -5.87 22.51 -1.05
N PHE A 144 -5.44 22.05 -2.22
CA PHE A 144 -5.93 22.50 -3.51
C PHE A 144 -6.64 21.38 -4.28
N ASP A 145 -7.79 21.71 -4.88
CA ASP A 145 -8.55 20.82 -5.78
C ASP A 145 -9.09 21.51 -7.03
N ARG A 146 -9.02 22.84 -7.09
CA ARG A 146 -9.55 23.66 -8.18
C ARG A 146 -8.53 24.73 -8.58
N TYR A 147 -8.60 25.10 -9.84
CA TYR A 147 -8.03 26.34 -10.37
C TYR A 147 -9.17 27.30 -10.70
N ASP A 148 -9.07 28.54 -10.22
CA ASP A 148 -10.00 29.62 -10.52
C ASP A 148 -9.20 30.88 -10.88
N ASN A 149 -9.53 31.51 -12.00
CA ASN A 149 -8.80 32.66 -12.55
C ASN A 149 -7.27 32.52 -12.56
N GLY A 150 -6.76 31.31 -12.85
CA GLY A 150 -5.32 31.02 -12.86
C GLY A 150 -4.68 30.77 -11.50
N PHE A 151 -5.44 30.82 -10.41
CA PHE A 151 -4.95 30.56 -9.05
C PHE A 151 -5.45 29.23 -8.51
N ARG A 152 -4.60 28.52 -7.77
CA ARG A 152 -5.00 27.32 -7.02
C ARG A 152 -5.86 27.71 -5.83
N CYS A 153 -7.01 27.08 -5.70
CA CYS A 153 -8.00 27.42 -4.68
C CYS A 153 -8.05 26.38 -3.57
N LYS A 154 -8.32 26.85 -2.35
CA LYS A 154 -8.65 26.02 -1.19
C LYS A 154 -9.81 25.08 -1.51
N LYS A 155 -9.70 23.81 -1.12
CA LYS A 155 -10.78 22.83 -1.25
C LYS A 155 -12.10 23.28 -0.62
N TYR A 156 -13.19 22.98 -1.32
CA TYR A 156 -14.53 23.25 -0.83
C TYR A 156 -14.81 22.44 0.46
N GLY A 157 -15.56 23.03 1.39
CA GLY A 157 -15.89 22.40 2.68
C GLY A 157 -14.74 22.31 3.71
N MET A 158 -13.50 22.63 3.34
CA MET A 158 -12.41 22.72 4.33
C MET A 158 -12.64 23.92 5.28
N HIS A 159 -12.50 23.73 6.59
CA HIS A 159 -12.59 24.86 7.52
C HIS A 159 -11.36 25.79 7.39
N TRP A 160 -11.56 27.11 7.46
CA TRP A 160 -10.47 28.11 7.30
C TRP A 160 -9.30 27.90 8.25
N LYS A 161 -9.55 27.52 9.50
CA LYS A 161 -8.50 27.17 10.49
C LYS A 161 -7.61 26.03 10.01
N THR A 162 -8.21 24.98 9.43
CA THR A 162 -7.47 23.83 8.89
C THR A 162 -6.67 24.23 7.66
N TYR A 163 -7.27 25.02 6.76
CA TYR A 163 -6.58 25.56 5.59
C TYR A 163 -5.35 26.37 5.97
N MET A 164 -5.49 27.33 6.89
CA MET A 164 -4.36 28.17 7.30
C MET A 164 -3.23 27.34 7.91
N LYS A 165 -3.54 26.36 8.77
CA LYS A 165 -2.53 25.44 9.31
C LYS A 165 -1.78 24.68 8.22
N LEU A 166 -2.48 24.12 7.24
CA LEU A 166 -1.87 23.38 6.13
C LEU A 166 -1.07 24.31 5.20
N MET A 167 -1.57 25.52 4.94
CA MET A 167 -0.90 26.51 4.11
C MET A 167 0.39 27.01 4.76
N THR A 168 0.41 27.24 6.07
CA THR A 168 1.65 27.55 6.82
C THR A 168 2.68 26.42 6.67
N GLN A 169 2.25 25.16 6.81
CA GLN A 169 3.16 24.01 6.61
C GLN A 169 3.68 23.94 5.17
N TYR A 170 2.83 24.23 4.18
CA TYR A 170 3.18 24.22 2.77
C TYR A 170 4.20 25.31 2.43
N VAL A 171 3.97 26.54 2.85
CA VAL A 171 4.90 27.67 2.65
C VAL A 171 6.23 27.41 3.35
N ASN A 172 6.22 26.95 4.60
CA ASN A 172 7.46 26.66 5.34
C ASN A 172 8.31 25.54 4.70
N MET A 173 7.68 24.59 4.01
CA MET A 173 8.42 23.54 3.29
C MET A 173 8.84 23.97 1.88
N GLY A 174 8.07 24.85 1.22
CA GLY A 174 8.36 25.35 -0.13
C GLY A 174 9.35 26.52 -0.16
N GLY A 175 9.43 27.30 0.92
CA GLY A 175 10.32 28.46 1.06
C GLY A 175 11.73 28.14 1.56
N ALA A 176 12.12 26.87 1.62
CA ALA A 176 13.49 26.43 1.93
C ALA A 176 14.27 26.16 0.62
N GLN A 177 14.42 27.19 -0.21
CA GLN A 177 15.29 27.19 -1.40
C GLN A 177 16.42 28.19 -1.21
#